data_AF-A0AAV2L7E4-F1
#
_entry.id   AF-A0AAV2L7E4-F1
#
_cell.length_a   1.000
_cell.length_b   1.000
_cell.length_c   1.000
_cell.angle_alpha   90.00
_cell.angle_beta   90.00
_cell.angle_gamma   90.00
#
_symmetry.space_group_name_H-M   'P 1'
#
loop_
_entity.id
_entity.type
_entity.pdbx_description
1 polymer ?
#
loop_
_entity_poly.entity_id
_entity_poly.type
_entity_poly.pdbx_seq_one_letter_code
_entity_poly.pdbx_strand_id
1 'polypeptide(L)'
;MSTFGIYKQTEKSRLQGGLLLGEIVKNLTSITTQNPKQRLKLMMLSAHDTTVAALQASLNVFNGIQPPYASCHIFELHKDDQGAYTVSMFYRNNTELYPLPLPGCALDCPLEDFRTLTKPSISEDRDQECQLPITANGEVIIGLAVSGCLLLVIVAVLLAVLLAVVCRQTDPTRARGYHQVINEGES
;
A
#
# COMPACT_ATOMS: atom_id res chain seq x y z
N MET A 1 1.76 16.93 2.96
CA MET A 1 2.86 16.82 1.99
C MET A 1 2.77 15.47 1.31
N SER A 2 2.49 15.44 0.01
CA SER A 2 2.20 14.20 -0.73
C SER A 2 3.46 13.34 -0.87
N THR A 3 3.49 12.15 -0.28
CA THR A 3 4.68 11.29 -0.15
C THR A 3 4.99 10.44 -1.40
N PHE A 4 4.38 10.75 -2.55
CA PHE A 4 4.43 9.93 -3.76
C PHE A 4 5.85 9.81 -4.34
N GLY A 5 6.66 10.87 -4.30
CA GLY A 5 8.01 10.92 -4.90
C GLY A 5 9.20 10.77 -3.94
N ILE A 6 8.98 10.54 -2.64
CA ILE A 6 10.06 10.67 -1.64
C ILE A 6 10.78 9.34 -1.34
N TYR A 7 10.07 8.22 -1.38
CA TYR A 7 10.61 6.92 -1.00
C TYR A 7 9.99 5.81 -1.85
N LYS A 8 10.84 4.92 -2.39
CA LYS A 8 10.44 3.80 -3.26
C LYS A 8 9.44 4.24 -4.35
N GLN A 9 9.74 5.37 -5.00
CA GLN A 9 8.82 6.02 -5.94
C GLN A 9 8.37 5.09 -7.06
N THR A 10 9.28 4.31 -7.66
CA THR A 10 8.93 3.38 -8.75
C THR A 10 7.98 2.28 -8.26
N GLU A 11 8.27 1.62 -7.14
CA GLU A 11 7.40 0.58 -6.55
C GLU A 11 6.01 1.14 -6.21
N LYS A 12 5.96 2.34 -5.59
CA LYS A 12 4.69 3.03 -5.33
C LYS A 12 3.96 3.42 -6.61
N SER A 13 4.68 3.90 -7.61
CA SER A 13 4.10 4.31 -8.90
C SER A 13 3.38 3.15 -9.54
N ARG A 14 4.03 1.98 -9.62
CA ARG A 14 3.43 0.75 -10.17
C ARG A 14 2.09 0.40 -9.53
N LEU A 15 1.94 0.64 -8.23
CA LEU A 15 0.73 0.34 -7.46
C LEU A 15 -0.25 1.52 -7.29
N GLN A 16 0.09 2.72 -7.81
CA GLN A 16 -0.68 3.95 -7.65
C GLN A 16 -0.93 4.64 -9.00
N GLY A 17 -0.19 5.72 -9.30
CA GLY A 17 -0.36 6.52 -10.52
C GLY A 17 -0.04 5.74 -11.80
N GLY A 18 0.79 4.71 -11.71
CA GLY A 18 1.19 3.81 -12.76
C GLY A 18 0.02 3.01 -13.37
N LEU A 19 -1.03 2.76 -12.60
CA LEU A 19 -2.24 2.10 -13.11
C LEU A 19 -2.96 2.99 -14.13
N LEU A 20 -3.14 4.27 -13.77
CA LEU A 20 -3.73 5.26 -14.68
C LEU A 20 -2.80 5.52 -15.87
N LEU A 21 -1.50 5.64 -15.62
CA LEU A 21 -0.50 5.81 -16.67
C LEU A 21 -0.53 4.65 -17.68
N GLY A 22 -0.66 3.42 -17.21
CA GLY A 22 -0.78 2.24 -18.07
C GLY A 22 -2.00 2.30 -18.99
N GLU A 23 -3.15 2.70 -18.45
CA GLU A 23 -4.37 2.87 -19.24
C GLU A 23 -4.25 4.03 -20.26
N ILE A 24 -3.59 5.13 -19.89
CA ILE A 24 -3.30 6.23 -20.83
C ILE A 24 -2.40 5.74 -21.97
N VAL A 25 -1.28 5.08 -21.65
CA VAL A 25 -0.34 4.53 -22.65
C VAL A 25 -1.05 3.55 -23.59
N LYS A 26 -1.87 2.66 -23.04
CA LYS A 26 -2.68 1.72 -23.80
C LYS A 26 -3.66 2.43 -24.74
N ASN A 27 -4.37 3.45 -24.25
CA ASN A 27 -5.32 4.22 -25.06
C ASN A 27 -4.62 4.97 -26.19
N LEU A 28 -3.53 5.69 -25.91
CA LEU A 28 -2.71 6.36 -26.91
C LEU A 28 -2.25 5.40 -28.01
N THR A 29 -1.73 4.22 -27.60
CA THR A 29 -1.26 3.18 -28.53
C THR A 29 -2.42 2.65 -29.39
N SER A 30 -3.57 2.36 -28.78
CA SER A 30 -4.72 1.79 -29.50
C SER A 30 -5.29 2.74 -30.56
N ILE A 31 -5.26 4.05 -30.32
CA ILE A 31 -5.78 5.06 -31.26
C ILE A 31 -4.98 5.06 -32.57
N THR A 32 -3.70 4.69 -32.54
CA THR A 32 -2.85 4.67 -33.74
C THR A 32 -3.33 3.69 -34.80
N THR A 33 -3.95 2.58 -34.39
CA THR A 33 -4.40 1.47 -35.26
C THR A 33 -5.91 1.49 -35.54
N GLN A 34 -6.70 2.24 -34.77
CA GLN A 34 -8.16 2.32 -34.94
C GLN A 34 -8.59 2.95 -36.27
N ASN A 35 -9.81 2.64 -36.73
CA ASN A 35 -10.40 3.29 -37.90
C ASN A 35 -10.62 4.79 -37.63
N PRO A 36 -10.09 5.73 -38.45
CA PRO A 36 -10.22 7.17 -38.25
C PRO A 36 -11.65 7.67 -38.00
N LYS A 37 -12.66 7.01 -38.58
CA LYS A 37 -14.08 7.39 -38.40
C LYS A 37 -14.67 7.02 -37.04
N GLN A 38 -14.00 6.14 -36.29
CA GLN A 38 -14.44 5.62 -34.99
C GLN A 38 -13.47 6.01 -33.86
N ARG A 39 -12.40 6.77 -34.16
CA ARG A 39 -11.41 7.20 -33.17
C ARG A 39 -12.03 8.21 -32.19
N LEU A 40 -11.97 7.88 -30.91
CA LEU A 40 -12.24 8.83 -29.84
C LEU A 40 -11.21 9.97 -29.91
N LYS A 41 -11.69 11.22 -29.98
CA LYS A 41 -10.82 12.41 -30.07
C LYS A 41 -10.46 13.02 -28.72
N LEU A 42 -11.30 12.81 -27.71
CA LEU A 42 -11.12 13.38 -26.39
C LEU A 42 -11.64 12.41 -25.33
N MET A 43 -10.82 12.20 -24.30
CA MET A 43 -11.21 11.51 -23.08
C MET A 43 -10.95 12.45 -21.91
N MET A 44 -11.97 12.69 -21.09
CA MET A 44 -11.87 13.55 -19.90
C MET A 44 -12.09 12.71 -18.65
N LEU A 45 -11.11 12.70 -17.75
CA LEU A 45 -11.18 12.03 -16.47
C LEU A 45 -11.29 13.07 -15.36
N SER A 46 -12.47 13.18 -14.74
CA SER A 46 -12.67 14.01 -13.56
C SER A 46 -12.24 13.23 -12.33
N ALA A 47 -11.27 13.75 -11.58
CA ALA A 47 -10.63 13.04 -10.48
C ALA A 47 -10.17 14.01 -9.38
N HIS A 48 -9.38 13.49 -8.44
CA HIS A 48 -8.89 14.24 -7.29
C HIS A 48 -7.46 14.76 -7.50
N ASP A 49 -7.05 15.72 -6.68
CA ASP A 49 -5.68 16.23 -6.59
C ASP A 49 -4.65 15.12 -6.38
N THR A 50 -4.98 14.13 -5.54
CA THR A 50 -4.16 12.94 -5.29
C THR A 50 -3.96 12.09 -6.56
N THR A 51 -4.95 12.03 -7.45
CA THR A 51 -4.84 11.36 -8.74
C THR A 51 -3.83 12.05 -9.65
N VAL A 52 -3.94 13.38 -9.76
CA VAL A 52 -3.00 14.18 -10.56
C VAL A 52 -1.59 14.09 -10.00
N ALA A 53 -1.42 14.20 -8.68
CA ALA A 53 -0.12 14.10 -8.02
C ALA A 53 0.51 12.71 -8.21
N ALA A 54 -0.26 11.63 -8.03
CA ALA A 54 0.23 10.27 -8.22
C ALA A 54 0.63 10.01 -9.68
N LEU A 55 -0.18 10.46 -10.65
CA LEU A 55 0.13 10.34 -12.08
C LEU A 55 1.44 11.08 -12.42
N GLN A 56 1.55 12.35 -11.99
CA GLN A 56 2.77 13.13 -12.24
C GLN A 56 4.00 12.54 -11.54
N ALA A 57 3.83 11.91 -10.37
CA ALA A 57 4.93 11.21 -9.70
C ALA A 57 5.36 9.96 -10.48
N SER A 58 4.43 9.21 -11.05
CA SER A 58 4.73 8.05 -11.92
C SER A 58 5.40 8.44 -13.23
N LEU A 59 5.13 9.64 -13.74
CA LEU A 59 5.81 10.26 -14.88
C LEU A 59 7.13 10.96 -14.52
N ASN A 60 7.47 11.02 -13.23
CA ASN A 60 8.63 11.73 -12.71
C ASN A 60 8.66 13.25 -13.05
N VAL A 61 7.48 13.88 -13.08
CA VAL A 61 7.30 15.33 -13.37
C VAL A 61 6.57 16.07 -12.25
N PHE A 62 6.27 15.40 -11.13
CA PHE A 62 5.60 16.03 -10.00
C PHE A 62 6.51 17.05 -9.32
N ASN A 63 6.02 18.27 -9.16
CA ASN A 63 6.78 19.40 -8.61
C ASN A 63 6.74 19.49 -7.06
N GLY A 64 6.10 18.54 -6.38
CA GLY A 64 5.97 18.53 -4.91
C GLY A 64 4.85 19.42 -4.36
N ILE A 65 4.17 20.17 -5.22
CA ILE A 65 3.09 21.09 -4.84
C ILE A 65 1.76 20.37 -5.02
N GLN A 66 0.83 20.54 -4.06
CA GLN A 66 -0.52 19.99 -4.19
C GLN A 66 -1.21 20.56 -5.43
N PRO A 67 -1.76 19.72 -6.32
CA PRO A 67 -2.50 20.20 -7.49
C PRO A 67 -3.64 21.13 -7.07
N PRO A 68 -3.69 22.37 -7.57
CA PRO A 68 -4.74 23.31 -7.20
C PRO A 68 -6.09 22.92 -7.84
N TYR A 69 -7.16 23.55 -7.36
CA TYR A 69 -8.50 23.35 -7.90
C TYR A 69 -8.55 23.56 -9.40
N ALA A 70 -9.29 22.68 -10.09
CA ALA A 70 -9.45 22.67 -11.54
C ALA A 70 -8.12 22.60 -12.33
N SER A 71 -7.02 22.18 -11.69
CA SER A 71 -5.81 21.84 -12.42
C SER A 71 -6.02 20.63 -13.32
N CYS A 72 -5.32 20.61 -14.45
CA CYS A 72 -5.51 19.60 -15.48
C CYS A 72 -4.16 19.19 -16.04
N HIS A 73 -3.88 17.88 -16.07
CA HIS A 73 -2.74 17.31 -16.76
C HIS A 73 -3.24 16.69 -18.06
N ILE A 74 -2.63 17.08 -19.18
CA ILE A 74 -3.13 16.84 -20.54
C ILE A 74 -2.08 16.05 -21.30
N PHE A 75 -2.54 15.05 -22.06
CA PHE A 75 -1.75 14.33 -23.04
C PHE A 75 -2.35 14.55 -24.41
N GLU A 76 -1.51 14.91 -25.37
CA GLU A 76 -1.89 15.09 -26.77
C GLU A 76 -1.13 14.08 -27.62
N LEU A 77 -1.85 13.37 -28.49
CA LEU A 77 -1.27 12.45 -29.47
C LEU A 77 -1.28 13.11 -30.83
N HIS A 78 -0.10 13.38 -31.36
CA HIS A 78 0.09 13.97 -32.67
C HIS A 78 0.51 12.90 -33.68
N LYS A 79 0.21 13.15 -34.95
CA LYS A 79 0.70 12.39 -36.09
C LYS A 79 1.28 13.37 -37.09
N ASP A 80 2.54 13.20 -37.45
CA ASP A 80 3.19 14.02 -38.47
C ASP A 80 2.83 13.57 -39.90
N ASP A 81 3.29 14.33 -40.89
CA ASP A 81 3.04 14.06 -42.31
C ASP A 81 3.71 12.77 -42.79
N GLN A 82 4.79 12.34 -42.12
CA GLN A 82 5.51 11.09 -42.36
C GLN A 82 4.79 9.90 -41.71
N GLY A 83 3.79 10.17 -40.88
CA GLY A 83 2.94 9.22 -40.20
C GLY A 83 3.47 8.71 -38.87
N ALA A 84 4.55 9.30 -38.34
CA ALA A 84 5.04 9.02 -37.00
C ALA A 84 4.16 9.67 -35.93
N TYR A 85 4.06 9.01 -34.77
CA TYR A 85 3.25 9.48 -33.66
C TYR A 85 4.12 10.01 -32.53
N THR A 86 3.72 11.16 -31.98
CA THR A 86 4.37 11.77 -30.82
C THR A 86 3.35 12.09 -29.72
N VAL A 87 3.81 12.10 -28.49
CA VAL A 87 3.03 12.42 -27.29
C VAL A 87 3.60 13.68 -26.66
N SER A 88 2.74 14.67 -26.49
CA SER A 88 3.08 15.94 -25.82
C SER A 88 2.28 16.03 -24.53
N MET A 89 2.91 16.48 -23.45
CA MET A 89 2.26 16.60 -22.14
C MET A 89 2.23 18.05 -21.68
N PHE A 90 1.13 18.43 -21.04
CA PHE A 90 0.94 19.77 -20.50
C PHE A 90 0.34 19.71 -19.11
N TYR A 91 0.61 20.76 -18.31
CA TYR A 91 -0.03 20.94 -17.02
C TYR A 91 -0.56 22.36 -16.89
N ARG A 92 -1.86 22.46 -16.67
CA ARG A 92 -2.54 23.70 -16.32
C ARG A 92 -2.80 23.69 -14.83
N ASN A 93 -2.06 24.49 -14.08
CA ASN A 93 -2.24 24.67 -12.63
C ASN A 93 -2.70 26.08 -12.25
N ASN A 94 -2.90 26.95 -13.25
CA ASN A 94 -3.48 28.28 -13.11
C ASN A 94 -4.27 28.62 -14.40
N THR A 95 -4.27 29.88 -14.82
CA THR A 95 -4.90 30.31 -16.07
C THR A 95 -4.15 29.87 -17.32
N GLU A 96 -2.83 29.66 -17.24
CA GLU A 96 -1.93 29.32 -18.33
C GLU A 96 -1.71 27.80 -18.47
N LEU A 97 -1.30 27.39 -19.66
CA LEU A 97 -0.96 26.00 -19.98
C LEU A 97 0.56 25.87 -20.09
N TYR A 98 1.16 25.01 -19.26
CA TYR A 98 2.61 24.82 -19.24
C TYR A 98 3.01 23.52 -19.96
N PRO A 99 3.95 23.56 -20.92
CA PRO A 99 4.57 22.36 -21.47
C PRO A 99 5.31 21.58 -20.37
N LEU A 100 5.15 20.26 -20.34
CA LEU A 100 5.72 19.41 -19.32
C LEU A 100 6.40 18.19 -19.94
N PRO A 101 7.62 18.32 -20.50
CA PRO A 101 8.29 17.23 -21.19
C PRO A 101 8.56 16.04 -20.27
N LEU A 102 8.47 14.83 -20.82
CA LEU A 102 8.83 13.61 -20.09
C LEU A 102 10.36 13.58 -19.90
N PRO A 103 10.87 13.33 -18.68
CA PRO A 103 12.31 13.24 -18.46
C PRO A 103 12.96 12.19 -19.37
N GLY A 104 14.04 12.58 -20.06
CA GLY A 104 14.71 11.72 -21.03
C GLY A 104 14.08 11.73 -22.43
N CYS A 105 13.10 12.62 -22.69
CA CYS A 105 12.48 12.80 -24.00
C CYS A 105 12.38 14.29 -24.38
N ALA A 106 12.12 14.55 -25.67
CA ALA A 106 11.74 15.89 -26.13
C ALA A 106 10.30 16.24 -25.71
N LEU A 107 9.88 17.50 -25.96
CA LEU A 107 8.49 17.92 -25.71
C LEU A 107 7.49 17.05 -26.49
N ASP A 108 7.75 16.88 -27.79
CA ASP A 108 7.01 15.96 -28.65
C ASP A 108 7.72 14.61 -28.61
N CYS A 109 7.40 13.81 -27.61
CA CYS A 109 8.07 12.55 -27.35
C CYS A 109 7.59 11.47 -28.31
N PRO A 110 8.45 10.79 -29.09
CA PRO A 110 8.01 9.66 -29.94
C PRO A 110 7.23 8.63 -29.12
N LEU A 111 6.11 8.14 -29.64
CA LEU A 111 5.21 7.27 -28.86
C LEU A 111 5.92 6.01 -28.33
N GLU A 112 6.83 5.43 -29.11
CA GLU A 112 7.61 4.26 -28.69
C GLU A 112 8.61 4.58 -27.57
N ASP A 113 9.22 5.75 -27.60
CA ASP A 113 10.10 6.22 -26.52
C ASP A 113 9.28 6.51 -25.26
N PHE A 114 8.12 7.16 -25.41
CA PHE A 114 7.18 7.41 -24.31
C PHE A 114 6.77 6.10 -23.63
N ARG A 115 6.43 5.06 -24.41
CA ARG A 115 6.11 3.72 -23.89
C ARG A 115 7.28 3.11 -23.13
N THR A 116 8.49 3.22 -23.68
CA THR A 116 9.69 2.64 -23.09
C THR A 116 10.07 3.32 -21.78
N LEU A 117 10.05 4.65 -21.76
CA LEU A 117 10.40 5.47 -20.60
C LEU A 117 9.38 5.35 -19.46
N THR A 118 8.10 5.15 -19.77
CA THR A 118 7.04 5.02 -18.75
C THR A 118 6.87 3.59 -18.22
N LYS A 119 7.35 2.57 -18.95
CA LYS A 119 7.19 1.16 -18.60
C LYS A 119 7.61 0.80 -17.16
N PRO A 120 8.74 1.29 -16.60
CA PRO A 120 9.14 0.92 -15.24
C PRO A 120 8.12 1.31 -14.17
N SER A 121 7.36 2.39 -14.41
CA SER A 121 6.33 2.91 -13.50
C SER A 121 4.98 2.23 -13.63
N ILE A 122 4.78 1.35 -14.62
CA ILE A 122 3.49 0.70 -14.91
C ILE A 122 3.54 -0.76 -14.43
N SER A 123 2.56 -1.16 -13.61
CA SER A 123 2.42 -2.55 -13.17
C SER A 123 1.93 -3.44 -14.32
N GLU A 124 2.51 -4.63 -14.45
CA GLU A 124 2.07 -5.64 -15.43
C GLU A 124 0.94 -6.50 -14.82
N ASP A 125 1.09 -6.87 -13.54
CA ASP A 125 0.06 -7.55 -12.75
C ASP A 125 -0.01 -6.92 -11.36
N ARG A 126 -0.97 -6.03 -11.18
CA ARG A 126 -1.16 -5.32 -9.91
C ARG A 126 -1.50 -6.28 -8.78
N ASP A 127 -2.32 -7.28 -9.04
CA ASP A 127 -2.83 -8.15 -7.99
C ASP A 127 -1.74 -9.10 -7.49
N GLN A 128 -0.80 -9.48 -8.35
CA GLN A 128 0.44 -10.14 -7.96
C GLN A 128 1.40 -9.19 -7.20
N GLU A 129 1.64 -7.98 -7.72
CA GLU A 129 2.57 -7.02 -7.11
C GLU A 129 2.09 -6.47 -5.76
N CYS A 130 0.78 -6.45 -5.51
CA CYS A 130 0.18 -6.04 -4.23
C CYS A 130 0.25 -7.12 -3.14
N GLN A 131 0.70 -8.34 -3.43
CA GLN A 131 0.76 -9.40 -2.42
C GLN A 131 1.84 -9.09 -1.38
N LEU A 132 1.45 -9.15 -0.11
CA LEU A 132 2.39 -9.06 0.99
C LEU A 132 3.04 -10.43 1.22
N PRO A 133 4.35 -10.49 1.52
CA PRO A 133 5.00 -11.74 1.86
C PRO A 133 4.34 -12.32 3.12
N ILE A 134 3.82 -13.55 3.00
CA ILE A 134 3.13 -14.31 4.07
C ILE A 134 4.01 -14.43 5.33
N THR A 135 5.33 -14.36 5.16
CA THR A 135 6.34 -14.48 6.23
C THR A 135 6.28 -13.38 7.28
N ALA A 136 5.82 -12.17 6.94
CA ALA A 136 5.68 -11.08 7.93
C ALA A 136 4.69 -11.42 9.05
N ASN A 137 3.73 -12.30 8.77
CA ASN A 137 2.74 -12.75 9.75
C ASN A 137 3.17 -14.05 10.44
N GLY A 138 3.87 -14.94 9.75
CA GLY A 138 4.27 -16.24 10.29
C GLY A 138 5.20 -16.13 11.50
N GLU A 139 6.29 -15.36 11.38
CA GLU A 139 7.26 -15.21 12.49
C GLU A 139 6.66 -14.49 13.69
N VAL A 140 5.84 -13.48 13.45
CA VAL A 140 5.15 -12.73 14.52
C VAL A 140 4.11 -13.60 15.22
N ILE A 141 3.32 -14.38 14.47
CA ILE A 141 2.32 -15.30 15.03
C ILE A 141 3.01 -16.39 15.87
N ILE A 142 4.10 -16.97 15.37
CA ILE A 142 4.88 -17.97 16.11
C ILE A 142 5.47 -17.35 17.38
N GLY A 143 6.03 -16.14 17.29
CA GLY A 143 6.57 -15.42 18.44
C GLY A 143 5.51 -15.14 19.51
N LEU A 144 4.32 -14.68 19.12
CA LEU A 144 3.20 -14.44 20.03
C LEU A 144 2.70 -15.74 20.67
N ALA A 145 2.61 -16.83 19.91
CA ALA A 145 2.18 -18.13 20.42
C ALA A 145 3.16 -18.69 21.45
N VAL A 146 4.47 -18.67 21.17
CA VAL A 146 5.51 -19.15 22.10
C VAL A 146 5.54 -18.29 23.36
N SER A 147 5.48 -16.97 23.22
CA SER A 147 5.44 -16.05 24.36
C SER A 147 4.19 -16.27 25.23
N GLY A 148 3.03 -16.47 24.62
CA GLY A 148 1.78 -16.75 25.32
C GLY A 148 1.83 -18.07 26.10
N CYS A 149 2.33 -19.13 25.46
CA CYS A 149 2.50 -20.44 26.11
C CYS A 149 3.46 -20.37 27.30
N LEU A 150 4.60 -19.68 27.15
CA LEU A 150 5.56 -19.54 28.24
C LEU A 150 4.97 -18.79 29.44
N LEU A 151 4.22 -17.71 29.19
CA LEU A 151 3.56 -16.94 30.24
C LEU A 151 2.51 -17.76 30.99
N LEU A 152 1.71 -18.57 30.28
CA LEU A 152 0.73 -19.47 30.88
C LEU A 152 1.39 -20.52 31.78
N VAL A 153 2.51 -21.11 31.33
CA VAL A 153 3.27 -22.08 32.15
C VAL A 153 3.80 -21.43 33.42
N ILE A 154 4.36 -20.21 33.32
CA ILE A 154 4.86 -19.47 34.49
C ILE A 154 3.73 -19.21 35.48
N VAL A 155 2.57 -18.73 35.02
CA VAL A 155 1.42 -18.47 35.88
C VAL A 155 0.93 -19.76 36.56
N ALA A 156 0.84 -20.86 35.83
CA ALA A 156 0.42 -22.16 36.38
C ALA A 156 1.40 -22.66 37.46
N VAL A 157 2.71 -22.52 37.25
CA VAL A 157 3.74 -22.89 38.24
C VAL A 157 3.63 -22.02 39.49
N LEU A 158 3.47 -20.70 39.32
CA LEU A 158 3.32 -19.78 40.46
C LEU A 158 2.06 -20.11 41.28
N LEU A 159 0.94 -20.38 40.63
CA LEU A 159 -0.30 -20.80 41.30
C LEU A 159 -0.13 -22.11 42.05
N ALA A 160 0.53 -23.11 41.44
CA ALA A 160 0.81 -24.39 42.09
C ALA A 160 1.70 -24.23 43.32
N VAL A 161 2.74 -23.39 43.25
CA VAL A 161 3.61 -23.08 44.40
C VAL A 161 2.85 -22.36 45.50
N LEU A 162 2.02 -21.37 45.16
CA LEU A 162 1.19 -20.66 46.14
C LEU A 162 0.23 -21.61 46.85
N LEU A 163 -0.46 -22.48 46.11
CA LEU A 163 -1.33 -23.51 46.68
C LEU A 163 -0.55 -24.46 47.59
N ALA A 164 0.63 -24.92 47.18
CA ALA A 164 1.47 -25.79 48.01
C ALA A 164 1.94 -25.10 49.31
N VAL A 165 2.28 -23.81 49.25
CA VAL A 165 2.66 -23.01 50.43
C VAL A 165 1.46 -22.83 51.36
N VAL A 166 0.28 -22.49 50.83
CA VAL A 166 -0.96 -22.34 51.62
C VAL A 166 -1.37 -23.66 52.26
N CYS A 167 -1.28 -24.78 51.54
CA CYS A 167 -1.54 -26.12 52.11
C CYS A 167 -0.56 -26.45 53.24
N ARG A 168 0.73 -26.15 53.06
CA ARG A 168 1.75 -26.34 54.12
C ARG A 168 1.53 -25.44 55.33
N GLN A 169 1.00 -24.23 55.14
CA GLN A 169 0.70 -23.28 56.20
C GLN A 169 -0.62 -23.56 56.92
N THR A 170 -1.55 -24.29 56.30
CA THR A 170 -2.83 -24.71 56.91
C THR A 170 -2.72 -26.04 57.67
N ASP A 171 -1.73 -26.89 57.35
CA ASP A 171 -1.41 -28.14 58.06
C ASP A 171 -1.00 -28.01 59.56
N PRO A 172 -0.46 -26.90 60.10
CA PRO A 172 -0.19 -26.77 61.54
C PRO A 172 -1.46 -26.48 62.37
N THR A 173 -2.54 -26.02 61.75
CA THR A 173 -3.78 -25.62 62.48
C THR A 173 -4.82 -26.73 62.62
N ARG A 174 -4.70 -27.84 61.87
CA ARG A 174 -5.64 -28.97 61.97
C ARG A 174 -5.21 -30.07 62.96
N ALA A 175 -4.07 -29.91 63.65
CA ALA A 175 -3.58 -30.88 64.63
C ALA A 175 -4.05 -30.62 66.08
N ARG A 176 -4.87 -29.60 66.37
CA ARG A 176 -5.26 -29.22 67.75
C ARG A 176 -6.75 -29.37 68.11
N GLY A 177 -7.53 -30.06 67.27
CA GLY A 177 -9.00 -30.10 67.39
C GLY A 177 -9.64 -31.44 67.80
N TYR A 178 -8.88 -32.41 68.33
CA TYR A 178 -9.44 -33.65 68.86
C TYR A 178 -8.80 -33.99 70.22
N HIS A 179 -9.35 -33.46 71.31
CA HIS A 179 -9.22 -34.10 72.62
C HIS A 179 -10.41 -33.76 73.53
N GLN A 180 -11.00 -34.85 74.05
CA GLN A 180 -11.96 -34.97 75.16
C GLN A 180 -13.40 -34.45 74.96
N VAL A 181 -14.35 -35.39 74.84
CA VAL A 181 -15.17 -35.84 76.00
C VAL A 181 -15.53 -37.33 75.82
N ILE A 182 -14.89 -38.20 76.59
CA ILE A 182 -15.45 -39.50 77.01
C ILE A 182 -15.63 -39.37 78.53
N ASN A 183 -16.75 -39.88 79.03
CA ASN A 183 -17.23 -40.11 80.41
C ASN A 183 -18.43 -39.25 80.80
N GLU A 184 -19.48 -39.73 81.44
CA GLU A 184 -20.04 -41.06 81.78
C GLU A 184 -21.53 -40.81 82.12
N GLY A 185 -22.35 -41.85 82.16
CA GLY A 185 -23.70 -41.76 82.71
C GLY A 185 -24.41 -43.10 82.70
N GLU A 186 -24.07 -43.98 83.65
CA GLU A 186 -24.91 -45.07 84.13
C GLU A 186 -26.34 -44.58 84.47
N SER A 187 -27.37 -45.30 84.01
CA SER A 187 -28.29 -46.08 84.86
C SER A 187 -29.28 -46.90 84.05
#